data_AF-A0A823IZR5-F1
#
_entry.id   AF-A0A823IZR5-F1
#
_cell.length_a   1.000
_cell.length_b   1.000
_cell.length_c   1.000
_cell.angle_alpha   90.00
_cell.angle_beta   90.00
_cell.angle_gamma   90.00
#
_symmetry.space_group_name_H-M   'P 1'
#
loop_
_entity.id
_entity.type
_entity.pdbx_description
1 polymer ?
#
loop_
_entity_poly.entity_id
_entity_poly.type
_entity_poly.pdbx_seq_one_letter_code
_entity_poly.pdbx_strand_id
1 'polypeptide(L)'
;MNRFEAIELLQLINDVYPQFELTKQKAATWVELLKDGHFQKSKEALLAYIKNKKFPPTIADFLVIENDVTKKTIEFIEQMRADIISNPPVLEETNLPVDLKEAILDYRKKKTAKQHAHLTDKQLTERKALLKKQSELLLEREKAYGGH
;
A
#
# COMPACT_ATOMS: atom_id res chain seq x y z
N MET A 1 -12.04 -17.94 -12.24
CA MET A 1 -11.22 -17.48 -13.39
C MET A 1 -11.70 -18.18 -14.65
N ASN A 2 -11.45 -17.60 -15.82
CA ASN A 2 -11.86 -18.18 -17.08
C ASN A 2 -10.84 -19.23 -17.60
N ARG A 3 -11.21 -19.95 -18.66
CA ARG A 3 -10.36 -21.00 -19.25
C ARG A 3 -9.01 -20.48 -19.77
N PHE A 4 -8.98 -19.29 -20.37
CA PHE A 4 -7.76 -18.72 -20.92
C PHE A 4 -6.78 -18.32 -19.82
N GLU A 5 -7.30 -17.70 -18.75
CA GLU A 5 -6.56 -17.36 -17.53
C GLU A 5 -5.95 -18.61 -16.86
N ALA A 6 -6.73 -19.69 -16.74
CA ALA A 6 -6.23 -20.95 -16.19
C ALA A 6 -5.11 -21.57 -17.06
N ILE A 7 -5.24 -21.50 -18.39
CA ILE A 7 -4.20 -21.95 -19.31
C ILE A 7 -2.93 -21.10 -19.19
N GLU A 8 -3.06 -19.79 -19.01
CA GLU A 8 -1.92 -18.89 -18.80
C GLU A 8 -1.10 -19.29 -17.56
N LEU A 9 -1.77 -19.64 -16.44
CA LEU A 9 -1.08 -20.13 -15.24
C LEU A 9 -0.37 -21.47 -15.50
N LEU A 10 -0.99 -22.37 -16.25
CA LEU A 10 -0.40 -23.67 -16.61
C LEU A 10 0.82 -23.52 -17.53
N GLN A 11 0.77 -22.58 -18.48
CA GLN A 11 1.89 -22.24 -19.35
C GLN A 11 3.06 -21.70 -18.52
N LEU A 12 2.80 -20.79 -17.58
CA LEU A 12 3.82 -20.26 -16.68
C LEU A 12 4.51 -21.39 -15.88
N ILE A 13 3.76 -22.37 -15.39
CA ILE A 13 4.34 -23.53 -14.68
C ILE A 13 5.21 -24.37 -15.63
N ASN A 14 4.72 -24.63 -16.84
CA ASN A 14 5.43 -25.40 -17.85
C ASN A 14 6.75 -24.73 -18.30
N ASP A 15 6.76 -23.41 -18.42
CA ASP A 15 7.94 -22.63 -18.83
C ASP A 15 9.02 -22.60 -17.75
N VAL A 16 8.63 -22.62 -16.48
CA VAL A 16 9.56 -22.54 -15.34
C VAL A 16 10.06 -23.92 -14.91
N TYR A 17 9.24 -24.97 -15.03
CA TYR A 17 9.56 -26.31 -14.57
C TYR A 17 9.64 -27.28 -15.75
N PRO A 18 10.84 -27.58 -16.28
CA PRO A 18 11.01 -28.47 -17.44
C PRO A 18 10.46 -29.89 -17.22
N GLN A 19 10.42 -30.34 -15.97
CA GLN A 19 9.88 -31.64 -15.55
C GLN A 19 8.35 -31.68 -15.48
N PHE A 20 7.67 -30.54 -15.64
CA PHE A 20 6.23 -30.47 -15.60
C PHE A 20 5.66 -30.74 -16.99
N GLU A 21 5.23 -31.98 -17.23
CA GLU A 21 4.53 -32.31 -18.46
C GLU A 21 3.07 -31.86 -18.41
N LEU A 22 2.69 -30.99 -19.36
CA LEU A 22 1.33 -30.52 -19.55
C LEU A 22 0.65 -31.27 -20.71
N THR A 23 -0.03 -32.38 -20.38
CA THR A 23 -0.85 -33.12 -21.35
C THR A 23 -2.23 -32.46 -21.52
N LYS A 24 -2.90 -32.70 -22.66
CA LYS A 24 -4.25 -32.16 -22.92
C LYS A 24 -5.25 -32.55 -21.83
N GLN A 25 -5.19 -33.80 -21.36
CA GLN A 25 -6.07 -34.29 -20.30
C GLN A 25 -5.79 -33.60 -18.97
N LYS A 26 -4.52 -33.47 -18.58
CA LYS A 26 -4.11 -32.77 -17.35
C LYS A 26 -4.52 -31.30 -17.37
N ALA A 27 -4.34 -30.63 -18.51
CA ALA A 27 -4.77 -29.25 -18.69
C ALA A 27 -6.28 -29.10 -18.51
N ALA A 28 -7.09 -29.99 -19.10
CA ALA A 28 -8.54 -29.97 -18.94
C ALA A 28 -8.96 -30.15 -17.47
N THR A 29 -8.35 -31.08 -16.75
CA THR A 29 -8.59 -31.29 -15.32
C THR A 29 -8.23 -30.07 -14.49
N TRP A 30 -7.07 -29.46 -14.74
CA TRP A 30 -6.62 -28.29 -13.97
C TRP A 30 -7.50 -27.06 -14.27
N VAL A 31 -7.93 -26.86 -15.51
CA VAL A 31 -8.87 -25.79 -15.86
C VAL A 31 -10.18 -25.92 -15.10
N GLU A 32 -10.74 -27.14 -14.99
CA GLU A 32 -11.95 -27.39 -14.19
C GLU A 32 -11.75 -27.06 -12.70
N LEU A 33 -10.59 -27.38 -12.14
CA LEU A 33 -10.28 -27.14 -10.73
C LEU A 33 -9.97 -25.67 -10.43
N LEU A 34 -9.44 -24.93 -11.40
CA LEU A 34 -9.09 -23.52 -11.24
C LEU A 34 -10.30 -22.58 -11.42
N LYS A 35 -11.43 -23.05 -11.99
CA LYS A 35 -12.57 -22.21 -12.39
C LYS A 35 -13.10 -21.31 -11.27
N ASP A 36 -13.08 -21.79 -10.03
CA ASP A 36 -13.61 -21.06 -8.86
C ASP A 36 -12.58 -20.08 -8.25
N GLY A 37 -11.35 -20.09 -8.74
CA GLY A 37 -10.27 -19.24 -8.24
C GLY A 37 -10.28 -17.82 -8.79
N HIS A 38 -9.73 -16.89 -8.03
CA HIS A 38 -9.46 -15.52 -8.47
C HIS A 38 -8.12 -15.47 -9.22
N PHE A 39 -8.13 -15.09 -10.50
CA PHE A 39 -6.95 -15.16 -11.37
C PHE A 39 -5.75 -14.37 -10.84
N GLN A 40 -5.92 -13.07 -10.61
CA GLN A 40 -4.80 -12.19 -10.23
C GLN A 40 -4.10 -12.66 -8.94
N LYS A 41 -4.87 -12.90 -7.87
CA LYS A 41 -4.37 -13.42 -6.60
C LYS A 41 -3.69 -14.79 -6.74
N SER A 42 -4.26 -15.67 -7.56
CA SER A 42 -3.66 -16.99 -7.81
C SER A 42 -2.34 -16.88 -8.60
N LYS A 43 -2.25 -15.94 -9.55
CA LYS A 43 -1.02 -15.63 -10.30
C LYS A 43 0.08 -15.08 -9.39
N GLU A 44 -0.27 -14.15 -8.49
CA GLU A 44 0.67 -13.60 -7.52
C GLU A 44 1.19 -14.67 -6.55
N ALA A 45 0.30 -15.52 -6.03
CA ALA A 45 0.68 -16.67 -5.20
C ALA A 45 1.60 -17.64 -5.96
N LEU A 46 1.29 -17.92 -7.23
CA LEU A 46 2.11 -18.78 -8.08
C LEU A 46 3.52 -18.21 -8.32
N LEU A 47 3.63 -16.90 -8.61
CA LEU A 47 4.92 -16.23 -8.77
C LEU A 47 5.73 -16.24 -7.48
N ALA A 48 5.08 -16.04 -6.33
CA ALA A 48 5.74 -16.14 -5.03
C ALA A 48 6.22 -17.57 -4.75
N TYR A 49 5.44 -18.59 -5.10
CA TYR A 49 5.84 -19.99 -4.96
C TYR A 49 7.07 -20.30 -5.82
N ILE A 50 7.03 -19.93 -7.10
CA ILE A 50 8.10 -20.17 -8.08
C ILE A 50 9.45 -19.62 -7.60
N LYS A 51 9.46 -18.42 -7.03
CA LYS A 51 10.70 -17.78 -6.53
C LYS A 51 11.34 -18.54 -5.37
N ASN A 52 10.56 -19.27 -4.59
CA ASN A 52 10.99 -19.87 -3.33
C ASN A 52 11.12 -21.40 -3.37
N LYS A 53 10.54 -22.06 -4.38
CA LYS A 53 10.39 -23.52 -4.42
C LYS A 53 10.94 -24.10 -5.72
N LYS A 54 11.79 -25.12 -5.56
CA LYS A 54 12.47 -25.81 -6.67
C LYS A 54 11.59 -26.84 -7.39
N PHE A 55 10.54 -27.33 -6.73
CA PHE A 55 9.63 -28.34 -7.27
C PHE A 55 8.38 -27.70 -7.85
N PRO A 56 7.72 -28.33 -8.85
CA PRO A 56 6.52 -27.80 -9.44
C PRO A 56 5.40 -27.68 -8.39
N PRO A 57 4.59 -26.60 -8.43
CA PRO A 57 3.45 -26.45 -7.54
C PRO A 57 2.33 -27.44 -7.88
N THR A 58 1.54 -27.76 -6.87
CA THR A 58 0.19 -28.29 -7.02
C THR A 58 -0.83 -27.15 -7.05
N ILE A 59 -2.07 -27.42 -7.48
CA ILE A 59 -3.12 -26.40 -7.54
C ILE A 59 -3.36 -25.76 -6.16
N ALA A 60 -3.31 -26.54 -5.08
CA ALA A 60 -3.52 -26.05 -3.72
C ALA A 60 -2.45 -25.06 -3.25
N ASP A 61 -1.26 -25.08 -3.85
CA ASP A 61 -0.16 -24.20 -3.45
C ASP A 61 -0.36 -22.74 -3.89
N PHE A 62 -1.21 -22.51 -4.90
CA PHE A 62 -1.42 -21.16 -5.46
C PHE A 62 -2.87 -20.78 -5.71
N LEU A 63 -3.82 -21.71 -5.68
CA LEU A 63 -5.23 -21.40 -5.91
C LEU A 63 -5.78 -20.55 -4.77
N VAL A 64 -6.19 -19.32 -5.10
CA VAL A 64 -6.87 -18.42 -4.17
C VAL A 64 -8.33 -18.33 -4.55
N ILE A 65 -9.21 -18.82 -3.66
CA ILE A 65 -10.66 -18.69 -3.79
C ILE A 65 -11.09 -17.49 -2.95
N GLU A 66 -11.83 -16.57 -3.56
CA GLU A 66 -12.42 -15.46 -2.81
C GLU A 66 -13.62 -15.96 -2.00
N ASN A 67 -13.36 -16.30 -0.75
CA ASN A 67 -14.41 -16.57 0.20
C ASN A 67 -14.95 -15.25 0.77
N ASP A 68 -16.27 -15.15 0.86
CA ASP A 68 -16.99 -14.00 1.44
C ASP A 68 -16.52 -13.69 2.88
N VAL A 69 -16.10 -14.72 3.62
CA VAL A 69 -15.52 -14.59 4.98
C VAL A 69 -14.23 -13.75 4.97
N THR A 70 -13.35 -13.97 4.00
CA THR A 70 -12.08 -13.22 3.89
C THR A 70 -12.37 -11.77 3.55
N LYS A 71 -13.34 -11.51 2.68
CA LYS A 71 -13.76 -10.16 2.32
C LYS A 71 -14.35 -9.42 3.51
N LYS A 72 -15.29 -10.02 4.24
CA LYS A 72 -15.87 -9.47 5.47
C LYS A 72 -14.82 -9.20 6.55
N THR A 73 -13.82 -10.07 6.68
CA THR A 73 -12.72 -9.87 7.63
C THR A 73 -11.87 -8.66 7.25
N ILE A 74 -11.56 -8.49 5.96
CA ILE A 74 -10.81 -7.34 5.46
C ILE A 74 -11.62 -6.05 5.67
N GLU A 75 -12.90 -6.04 5.29
CA GLU A 75 -13.80 -4.89 5.47
C GLU A 75 -13.92 -4.51 6.95
N PHE A 76 -14.06 -5.48 7.84
CA PHE A 76 -14.09 -5.25 9.30
C PHE A 76 -12.79 -4.64 9.82
N ILE A 77 -11.62 -5.12 9.34
CA ILE A 77 -10.32 -4.55 9.73
C ILE A 77 -10.17 -3.11 9.21
N GLU A 78 -10.62 -2.83 7.99
CA GLU A 78 -10.59 -1.49 7.42
C GLU A 78 -11.51 -0.53 8.17
N GLN A 79 -12.73 -0.97 8.51
CA GLN A 79 -13.64 -0.21 9.37
C GLN A 79 -13.02 0.08 10.73
N MET A 80 -12.45 -0.93 11.40
CA MET A 80 -11.79 -0.74 12.69
C MET A 80 -10.61 0.24 12.59
N ARG A 81 -9.83 0.19 11.51
CA ARG A 81 -8.74 1.16 11.28
C ARG A 81 -9.28 2.57 11.09
N ALA A 82 -10.35 2.74 10.31
CA ALA A 82 -10.98 4.04 10.10
C ALA A 82 -11.54 4.61 11.41
N ASP A 83 -12.19 3.77 12.23
CA ASP A 83 -12.73 4.14 13.53
C ASP A 83 -11.63 4.57 14.50
N ILE A 84 -10.52 3.82 14.58
CA ILE A 84 -9.36 4.19 15.42
C ILE A 84 -8.75 5.55 14.98
N ILE A 85 -8.75 5.85 13.68
CA ILE A 85 -8.23 7.12 13.16
C ILE A 85 -9.18 8.27 13.50
N SER A 86 -10.50 8.08 13.35
CA SER A 86 -11.51 9.11 13.62
C SER A 86 -11.74 9.33 15.10
N ASN A 87 -11.66 8.27 15.91
CA ASN A 87 -11.88 8.29 17.35
C ASN A 87 -10.74 7.54 18.05
N PRO A 88 -9.56 8.20 18.20
CA PRO A 88 -8.42 7.56 18.82
C PRO A 88 -8.75 7.21 20.29
N PRO A 89 -8.41 6.00 20.75
CA PRO A 89 -8.69 5.60 22.12
C PRO A 89 -7.99 6.55 23.11
N VAL A 90 -8.70 6.86 24.20
CA VAL A 90 -8.20 7.71 25.27
C VAL A 90 -7.09 6.96 26.00
N LEU A 91 -5.90 7.57 26.10
CA LEU A 91 -4.70 6.91 26.65
C LEU A 91 -4.88 6.47 28.12
N GLU A 92 -5.73 7.17 28.87
CA GLU A 92 -6.05 6.88 30.26
C GLU A 92 -6.69 5.49 30.42
N GLU A 93 -7.58 5.10 29.51
CA GLU A 93 -8.35 3.84 29.56
C GLU A 93 -7.56 2.62 29.03
N THR A 94 -6.37 2.85 28.47
CA THR A 94 -5.55 1.75 27.93
C THR A 94 -4.76 1.03 29.03
N ASN A 95 -4.63 -0.30 28.95
CA ASN A 95 -3.74 -1.09 29.82
C ASN A 95 -2.25 -0.99 29.43
N LEU A 96 -1.82 0.17 28.93
CA LEU A 96 -0.43 0.40 28.56
C LEU A 96 0.43 0.70 29.80
N PRO A 97 1.70 0.24 29.81
CA PRO A 97 2.71 0.69 30.76
C PRO A 97 2.80 2.23 30.85
N VAL A 98 3.02 2.75 32.05
CA VAL A 98 2.99 4.19 32.35
C VAL A 98 4.04 4.95 31.55
N ASP A 99 5.25 4.39 31.44
CA ASP A 99 6.37 4.90 30.64
C ASP A 99 6.00 5.04 29.15
N LEU A 100 5.28 4.07 28.60
CA LEU A 100 4.81 4.13 27.22
C LEU A 100 3.72 5.20 27.04
N LYS A 101 2.81 5.37 28.01
CA LYS A 101 1.80 6.44 27.96
C LYS A 101 2.47 7.82 27.95
N GLU A 102 3.46 8.04 28.80
CA GLU A 102 4.24 9.28 28.87
C GLU A 102 4.99 9.56 27.57
N ALA A 103 5.67 8.56 27.02
CA ALA A 103 6.38 8.68 25.75
C ALA A 103 5.43 9.06 24.58
N ILE A 104 4.23 8.48 24.54
CA ILE A 104 3.21 8.80 23.53
C ILE A 104 2.70 10.23 23.70
N LEU A 105 2.45 10.68 24.94
CA LEU A 105 2.04 12.07 25.23
C LEU A 105 3.11 13.07 24.79
N ASP A 106 4.37 12.81 25.10
CA ASP A 106 5.49 13.66 24.70
C ASP A 106 5.67 13.73 23.20
N TYR A 107 5.51 12.61 22.49
CA TYR A 107 5.52 12.57 21.04
C TYR A 107 4.38 13.41 20.45
N ARG A 108 3.15 13.26 20.98
CA ARG A 108 1.98 14.05 20.55
C ARG A 108 2.24 15.55 20.75
N LYS A 109 2.72 15.97 21.93
CA LYS A 109 3.07 17.37 22.23
C LYS A 109 4.11 17.92 21.25
N LYS A 110 5.19 17.18 20.99
CA LYS A 110 6.25 17.57 20.04
C LYS A 110 5.74 17.71 18.61
N LYS A 111 4.83 16.82 18.17
CA LYS A 111 4.24 16.87 16.83
C LYS A 111 3.33 18.10 16.66
N THR A 112 2.47 18.38 17.63
CA THR A 112 1.60 19.56 17.62
C THR A 112 2.41 20.86 17.69
N ALA A 113 3.47 20.90 18.52
CA ALA A 113 4.37 22.06 18.62
C ALA A 113 5.10 22.38 17.29
N LYS A 114 5.47 21.36 16.51
CA LYS A 114 6.06 21.55 15.18
C LYS A 114 5.06 22.05 14.13
N GLN A 115 3.80 21.67 14.25
CA GLN A 115 2.73 22.09 13.32
C GLN A 115 2.27 23.53 13.57
N HIS A 116 2.31 24.00 14.83
CA HIS A 116 1.91 25.36 15.24
C HIS A 116 3.08 26.30 15.51
N ALA A 117 4.26 26.04 14.94
CA ALA A 117 5.38 26.99 15.02
C ALA A 117 5.06 28.26 14.21
N HIS A 118 4.30 29.18 14.81
CA HIS A 118 4.04 30.51 14.26
C HIS A 118 5.35 31.31 14.28
N LEU A 119 5.65 31.99 13.18
CA LEU A 119 6.69 33.02 13.15
C LEU A 119 6.35 34.05 14.23
N THR A 120 7.34 34.43 15.04
CA THR A 120 7.16 35.58 15.94
C THR A 120 6.86 36.83 15.10
N ASP A 121 6.21 37.84 15.68
CA ASP A 121 5.83 39.07 14.95
C ASP A 121 7.03 39.71 14.23
N LYS A 122 8.21 39.67 14.86
CA LYS A 122 9.47 40.12 14.28
C LYS A 122 9.85 39.30 13.03
N GLN A 123 9.84 37.97 13.14
CA GLN A 123 10.17 37.07 12.03
C GLN A 123 9.15 37.16 10.88
N LEU A 124 7.87 37.41 11.19
CA LEU A 124 6.83 37.64 10.20
C LEU A 124 7.07 38.93 9.43
N THR A 125 7.49 39.99 10.13
CA THR A 125 7.81 41.31 9.55
C THR A 125 9.04 41.21 8.64
N GLU A 126 10.09 40.54 9.10
CA GLU A 126 11.31 40.27 8.31
C GLU A 126 11.00 39.45 7.06
N ARG A 127 10.17 38.41 7.17
CA ARG A 127 9.74 37.59 6.04
C ARG A 127 8.93 38.39 5.01
N LYS A 128 8.02 39.25 5.45
CA LYS A 128 7.25 40.14 4.56
C LYS A 128 8.16 41.11 3.81
N ALA A 129 9.15 41.70 4.49
CA ALA A 129 10.13 42.59 3.86
C ALA A 129 10.98 41.88 2.81
N LEU A 130 11.41 40.65 3.09
CA LEU A 130 12.20 39.84 2.15
C LEU A 130 11.40 39.50 0.88
N LEU A 131 10.14 39.06 1.04
CA LEU A 131 9.27 38.73 -0.09
C LEU A 131 8.99 39.95 -0.96
N LYS A 132 8.78 41.12 -0.34
CA LYS A 132 8.61 42.38 -1.07
C LYS A 132 9.86 42.70 -1.91
N LYS A 133 11.05 42.62 -1.30
CA LYS A 133 12.32 42.84 -2.01
C LYS A 133 12.52 41.86 -3.17
N GLN A 134 12.16 40.59 -3.00
CA GLN A 134 12.21 39.60 -4.09
C GLN A 134 11.24 39.96 -5.23
N SER A 135 10.02 40.40 -4.91
CA SER A 135 9.04 40.81 -5.91
C SER A 135 9.52 42.01 -6.73
N GLU A 136 10.15 42.99 -6.09
CA GLU A 136 10.71 44.18 -6.75
C GLU A 136 11.86 43.81 -7.71
N LEU A 137 12.77 42.91 -7.28
CA LEU A 137 13.85 42.41 -8.12
C LEU A 137 13.35 41.64 -9.34
N LEU A 138 12.26 40.87 -9.19
CA LEU A 138 11.64 40.15 -10.30
C LEU A 138 11.01 41.13 -11.31
N LEU A 139 10.34 42.17 -10.83
CA LEU A 139 9.78 43.25 -11.66
C LEU A 139 10.88 44.03 -12.40
N GLU A 140 12.00 44.34 -11.74
CA GLU A 140 13.16 44.98 -12.38
C GLU A 140 13.79 44.09 -13.44
N ARG A 141 13.93 42.79 -13.16
CA ARG A 141 14.42 41.80 -14.13
C ARG A 141 13.47 41.69 -15.32
N GLU A 142 12.17 41.65 -15.09
CA GLU A 142 11.16 41.60 -16.16
C GLU A 142 11.19 42.86 -17.02
N LYS A 143 11.37 44.04 -16.43
CA LYS A 143 11.57 45.30 -17.18
C LYS A 143 12.89 45.33 -17.97
N ALA A 144 13.95 44.72 -17.44
CA ALA A 144 15.26 44.69 -18.08
C ALA A 144 15.34 43.69 -19.26
N TYR A 145 14.55 42.61 -19.23
CA TYR A 145 14.60 41.53 -20.23
C TYR A 145 13.31 41.34 -21.04
N GLY A 146 12.21 42.01 -20.69
CA GLY A 146 10.89 41.89 -21.32
C GLY A 146 10.55 42.94 -22.37
N GLY A 147 11.54 43.66 -22.90
CA GLY A 147 11.38 44.54 -24.06
C GLY A 147 11.49 43.77 -25.38
N HIS A 148 10.42 43.09 -25.78
CA HIS A 148 10.14 42.71 -27.17
C HIS A 148 8.79 43.28 -27.57
#